data_AF-A0A815VFN7-F1
#
_entry.id   AF-A0A815VFN7-F1
#
_cell.length_a   1.000
_cell.length_b   1.000
_cell.length_c   1.000
_cell.angle_alpha   90.00
_cell.angle_beta   90.00
_cell.angle_gamma   90.00
#
_symmetry.space_group_name_H-M   'P 1'
#
loop_
_entity.id
_entity.type
_entity.pdbx_description
1 polymer ?
#
loop_
_entity_poly.entity_id
_entity_poly.type
_entity_poly.pdbx_seq_one_letter_code
_entity_poly.pdbx_strand_id
1 'polypeptide(L)'
;MDDEAETYKLWRIRKTVLQMCHDRGYLVSQDELDQTLDQFKAVFGDKPSENKPARSQLIVMVAHNDDPTDTMIVQFPDQPKIGVDRIKDYFKKMQEESIPHSILVVQTGLTPAARDLINELQNKSFSFQVFLESELLINITEHNLVPKHVILTQEEKQELLTR
;
A
#
# COMPACT_ATOMS: atom_id res chain seq x y z
N MET A 1 11.45 -8.00 21.81
CA MET A 1 11.03 -7.13 20.70
C MET A 1 11.02 -5.73 21.24
N ASP A 2 11.59 -4.79 20.50
CA ASP A 2 11.51 -3.38 20.86
C ASP A 2 10.19 -2.84 20.30
N ASP A 3 9.17 -2.77 21.16
CA ASP A 3 7.82 -2.32 20.82
C ASP A 3 7.82 -0.89 20.26
N GLU A 4 8.73 -0.04 20.73
CA GLU A 4 8.86 1.33 20.26
C GLU A 4 9.39 1.36 18.82
N ALA A 5 10.44 0.59 18.53
CA ALA A 5 11.03 0.50 17.20
C ALA A 5 10.03 -0.09 16.17
N GLU A 6 9.30 -1.14 16.53
CA GLU A 6 8.32 -1.75 15.61
C GLU A 6 7.11 -0.83 15.38
N THR A 7 6.65 -0.13 16.42
CA THR A 7 5.59 0.90 16.28
C THR A 7 6.03 2.03 15.35
N TYR A 8 7.25 2.54 15.53
CA TYR A 8 7.81 3.57 14.67
C TYR A 8 7.91 3.10 13.21
N LYS A 9 8.39 1.87 13.01
CA LYS A 9 8.48 1.25 11.68
C LYS A 9 7.11 1.17 11.00
N LEU A 10 6.08 0.67 11.68
CA LEU A 10 4.73 0.57 11.12
C LEU A 10 4.13 1.94 10.79
N TRP A 11 4.32 2.93 11.66
CA TRP A 11 3.93 4.31 11.40
C TRP A 11 4.62 4.89 10.16
N ARG A 12 5.95 4.72 10.04
CA ARG A 12 6.73 5.18 8.88
C ARG A 12 6.25 4.55 7.58
N ILE A 13 6.06 3.24 7.57
CA ILE A 13 5.58 2.50 6.40
C ILE A 13 4.20 3.00 6.00
N ARG A 14 3.27 3.14 6.96
CA ARG A 14 1.91 3.64 6.68
C ARG A 14 1.96 5.06 6.12
N LYS A 15 2.83 5.92 6.63
CA LYS A 15 3.01 7.28 6.12
C LYS A 15 3.51 7.29 4.67
N THR A 16 4.54 6.51 4.35
CA THR A 16 5.03 6.35 2.96
C THR A 16 3.94 5.82 2.03
N VAL A 17 3.14 4.85 2.50
CA VAL A 17 2.02 4.30 1.73
C VAL A 17 0.97 5.37 1.42
N LEU A 18 0.59 6.19 2.41
CA LEU A 18 -0.38 7.27 2.21
C LEU A 18 0.14 8.33 1.24
N GLN A 19 1.42 8.72 1.36
CA GLN A 19 2.07 9.60 0.38
C GLN A 19 2.06 8.99 -1.02
N MET A 20 2.39 7.71 -1.15
CA MET A 20 2.35 7.00 -2.43
C MET A 20 0.93 6.95 -3.03
N CYS A 21 -0.11 6.76 -2.20
CA CYS A 21 -1.50 6.80 -2.66
C CYS A 21 -1.87 8.20 -3.17
N HIS A 22 -1.52 9.24 -2.41
CA HIS A 22 -1.72 10.62 -2.80
C HIS A 22 -1.00 10.98 -4.11
N ASP A 23 0.27 10.62 -4.25
CA ASP A 23 1.08 10.88 -5.45
C ASP A 23 0.56 10.14 -6.70
N ARG A 24 -0.20 9.05 -6.51
CA ARG A 24 -0.89 8.31 -7.57
C ARG A 24 -2.27 8.90 -7.92
N GLY A 25 -2.68 10.00 -7.30
CA GLY A 25 -3.96 10.64 -7.57
C GLY A 25 -5.15 10.10 -6.76
N TYR A 26 -4.88 9.30 -5.72
CA TYR A 26 -5.94 8.86 -4.80
C TYR A 26 -6.23 9.89 -3.72
N LEU A 27 -7.48 9.95 -3.27
CA LEU A 27 -7.94 10.84 -2.23
C LEU A 27 -7.38 10.41 -0.86
N VAL A 28 -6.49 11.22 -0.30
CA VAL A 28 -5.94 11.08 1.04
C VAL A 28 -6.03 12.43 1.74
N SER A 29 -6.52 12.47 2.97
CA SER A 29 -6.65 13.74 3.69
C SER A 29 -5.30 14.28 4.20
N GLN A 30 -5.19 15.60 4.32
CA GLN A 30 -3.98 16.22 4.87
C GLN A 30 -3.70 15.76 6.31
N ASP A 31 -4.74 15.57 7.12
CA ASP A 31 -4.63 15.08 8.50
C ASP A 31 -4.02 13.68 8.56
N GLU A 32 -4.31 12.82 7.57
CA GLU A 32 -3.71 11.48 7.47
C GLU A 32 -2.23 11.53 7.05
N LEU A 33 -1.87 12.44 6.15
CA LEU A 33 -0.49 12.65 5.70
C LEU A 33 0.39 13.25 6.81
N ASP A 34 -0.16 14.17 7.58
CA ASP A 34 0.53 14.88 8.66
C ASP A 34 0.44 14.16 10.01
N GLN A 35 -0.20 12.98 10.05
CA GLN A 35 -0.34 12.18 11.26
C GLN A 35 1.03 11.96 11.93
N THR A 36 1.14 12.43 13.17
CA THR A 36 2.31 12.27 14.02
C THR A 36 2.37 10.86 14.63
N LEU A 37 3.55 10.45 15.09
CA LEU A 37 3.72 9.16 15.77
C LEU A 37 2.83 9.04 17.02
N ASP A 38 2.69 10.12 17.79
CA ASP A 38 1.87 10.10 19.02
C ASP A 38 0.37 9.96 18.69
N GLN A 39 -0.11 10.62 17.64
CA GLN A 39 -1.47 10.43 17.14
C GLN A 39 -1.69 9.00 16.64
N PHE A 40 -0.71 8.43 15.93
CA PHE A 40 -0.76 7.04 15.48
C PHE A 40 -0.85 6.08 16.68
N LYS A 41 0.01 6.27 17.70
CA LYS A 41 -0.01 5.50 18.95
C LYS A 41 -1.33 5.65 19.70
N ALA A 42 -1.92 6.84 19.72
CA ALA A 42 -3.22 7.06 20.36
C ALA A 42 -4.37 6.30 19.69
N VAL A 43 -4.30 6.12 18.36
CA VAL A 43 -5.34 5.45 17.58
C VAL A 43 -5.16 3.93 17.55
N PHE A 44 -3.93 3.45 17.30
CA PHE A 44 -3.67 2.03 17.06
C PHE A 44 -2.93 1.33 18.22
N GLY A 45 -2.39 2.08 19.18
CA GLY A 45 -1.57 1.60 20.27
C GLY A 45 -0.06 1.64 19.99
N ASP A 46 0.72 1.32 21.02
CA ASP A 46 2.18 1.43 21.06
C ASP A 46 2.89 0.16 21.55
N LYS A 47 2.13 -0.94 21.68
CA LYS A 47 2.61 -2.27 22.12
C LYS A 47 2.34 -3.34 21.05
N PRO A 48 3.17 -3.41 20.00
CA PRO A 48 3.08 -4.47 18.99
C PRO A 48 3.13 -5.88 19.60
N SER A 49 3.85 -6.07 20.72
CA SER A 49 3.85 -7.32 21.51
C SER A 49 2.47 -7.77 22.00
N GLU A 50 1.56 -6.83 22.26
CA GLU A 50 0.16 -7.06 22.61
C GLU A 50 -0.78 -7.00 21.39
N ASN A 51 -0.24 -7.04 20.18
CA ASN A 51 -0.95 -6.86 18.90
C ASN A 51 -1.63 -5.49 18.78
N LYS A 52 -0.95 -4.43 19.21
CA LYS A 52 -1.41 -3.03 19.17
C LYS A 52 -0.27 -2.09 18.75
N PRO A 53 -0.13 -1.68 17.48
CA PRO A 53 -1.10 -1.81 16.39
C PRO A 53 -1.27 -3.25 15.89
N ALA A 54 -2.52 -3.67 15.72
CA ALA A 54 -2.83 -4.85 14.92
C ALA A 54 -2.69 -4.50 13.44
N ARG A 55 -1.95 -5.28 12.64
CA ARG A 55 -1.74 -4.94 11.22
C ARG A 55 -3.05 -4.95 10.42
N SER A 56 -4.02 -5.76 10.84
CA SER A 56 -5.38 -5.75 10.29
C SER A 56 -6.12 -4.41 10.43
N GLN A 57 -5.72 -3.56 11.39
CA GLN A 57 -6.28 -2.21 11.58
C GLN A 57 -5.54 -1.15 10.77
N LEU A 58 -4.37 -1.47 10.21
CA LEU A 58 -3.59 -0.55 9.39
C LEU A 58 -4.05 -0.48 7.93
N ILE A 59 -5.08 -1.25 7.57
CA ILE A 59 -5.64 -1.28 6.22
C ILE A 59 -6.04 0.13 5.78
N VAL A 60 -5.65 0.48 4.56
CA VAL A 60 -6.02 1.75 3.92
C VAL A 60 -6.91 1.43 2.73
N MET A 61 -8.01 2.16 2.57
CA MET A 61 -8.85 2.11 1.38
C MET A 61 -8.99 3.53 0.85
N VAL A 62 -8.71 3.72 -0.44
CA VAL A 62 -8.73 5.02 -1.09
C VAL A 62 -9.44 4.93 -2.44
N ALA A 63 -10.07 6.02 -2.85
CA ALA A 63 -10.71 6.17 -4.16
C ALA A 63 -9.94 7.21 -4.99
N HIS A 64 -9.88 7.02 -6.30
CA HIS A 64 -9.19 7.93 -7.20
C HIS A 64 -9.94 9.28 -7.30
N ASN A 65 -9.19 10.38 -7.47
CA ASN A 65 -9.80 11.72 -7.55
C ASN A 65 -10.68 11.90 -8.80
N ASP A 66 -10.28 11.30 -9.92
CA ASP A 66 -10.99 11.46 -11.20
C ASP A 66 -12.11 10.42 -11.42
N ASP A 67 -11.99 9.23 -10.82
CA ASP A 67 -12.94 8.13 -10.95
C ASP A 67 -13.15 7.42 -9.61
N PRO A 68 -14.29 7.65 -8.91
CA PRO A 68 -14.58 7.00 -7.63
C PRO A 68 -14.73 5.47 -7.71
N THR A 69 -14.86 4.89 -8.90
CA THR A 69 -14.91 3.44 -9.09
C THR A 69 -13.51 2.80 -9.15
N ASP A 70 -12.48 3.60 -9.48
CA ASP A 70 -11.08 3.23 -9.30
C ASP A 70 -10.74 3.35 -7.82
N THR A 71 -10.85 2.22 -7.12
CA THR A 71 -10.52 2.11 -5.71
C THR A 71 -9.31 1.22 -5.50
N MET A 72 -8.55 1.53 -4.46
CA MET A 72 -7.37 0.77 -4.07
C MET A 72 -7.41 0.44 -2.60
N ILE A 73 -7.08 -0.81 -2.28
CA ILE A 73 -6.89 -1.29 -0.91
C ILE A 73 -5.42 -1.57 -0.63
N VAL A 74 -4.92 -1.11 0.50
CA VAL A 74 -3.58 -1.45 1.00
C VAL A 74 -3.71 -2.31 2.24
N GLN A 75 -3.08 -3.48 2.22
CA GLN A 75 -3.22 -4.50 3.25
C GLN A 75 -1.87 -4.83 3.88
N PHE A 76 -1.89 -5.04 5.19
CA PHE A 76 -0.72 -5.37 6.01
C PHE A 76 -0.94 -6.74 6.66
N PRO A 77 -0.45 -7.83 6.06
CA PRO A 77 -0.62 -9.16 6.63
C PRO A 77 0.25 -9.37 7.88
N ASP A 78 -0.29 -10.08 8.87
CA ASP A 78 0.45 -10.48 10.08
C ASP A 78 1.51 -11.55 9.84
N GLN A 79 1.32 -12.38 8.80
CA GLN A 79 2.22 -13.49 8.49
C GLN A 79 3.49 -12.97 7.78
N PRO A 80 4.70 -13.35 8.24
CA PRO A 80 5.92 -12.90 7.59
C PRO A 80 6.04 -13.33 6.13
N LYS A 81 5.55 -14.54 5.84
CA LYS A 81 5.51 -15.14 4.50
C LYS A 81 4.08 -15.48 4.11
N ILE A 82 3.64 -14.97 2.97
CA ILE A 82 2.25 -15.11 2.52
C ILE A 82 2.11 -16.30 1.58
N GLY A 83 1.19 -17.19 1.91
CA GLY A 83 0.84 -18.39 1.13
C GLY A 83 -0.34 -18.17 0.18
N VAL A 84 -0.63 -19.19 -0.62
CA VAL A 84 -1.68 -19.19 -1.66
C VAL A 84 -3.07 -18.92 -1.07
N ASP A 85 -3.39 -19.55 0.07
CA ASP A 85 -4.72 -19.44 0.68
C ASP A 85 -5.05 -17.99 1.06
N ARG A 86 -4.07 -17.27 1.62
CA ARG A 86 -4.23 -15.85 1.95
C ARG A 86 -4.45 -14.98 0.71
N ILE A 87 -3.73 -15.23 -0.38
CA ILE A 87 -3.95 -14.50 -1.64
C ILE A 87 -5.35 -14.76 -2.19
N LYS A 88 -5.87 -16.00 -2.09
CA LYS A 88 -7.25 -16.30 -2.48
C LYS A 88 -8.27 -15.56 -1.61
N ASP A 89 -8.04 -15.48 -0.30
CA ASP A 89 -8.90 -14.71 0.62
C ASP A 89 -8.92 -13.23 0.23
N TYR A 90 -7.76 -12.63 -0.05
CA TYR A 90 -7.67 -11.24 -0.48
C TYR A 90 -8.36 -11.01 -1.82
N PHE A 91 -8.14 -11.90 -2.79
CA PHE A 91 -8.81 -11.84 -4.09
C PHE A 91 -10.33 -11.91 -3.96
N LYS A 92 -10.83 -12.85 -3.15
CA LYS A 92 -12.28 -12.98 -2.90
C LYS A 92 -12.84 -11.69 -2.29
N LYS A 93 -12.15 -11.11 -1.31
CA LYS A 93 -12.55 -9.83 -0.71
C LYS A 93 -12.58 -8.70 -1.75
N MET A 94 -11.57 -8.61 -2.61
CA MET A 94 -11.55 -7.62 -3.70
C MET A 94 -12.71 -7.79 -4.67
N GLN A 95 -13.11 -9.04 -4.99
CA GLN A 95 -14.27 -9.31 -5.82
C GLN A 95 -15.58 -8.89 -5.14
N GLU A 96 -15.74 -9.22 -3.85
CA GLU A 96 -16.94 -8.88 -3.07
C GLU A 96 -17.10 -7.37 -2.91
N GLU A 97 -16.02 -6.65 -2.67
CA GLU A 97 -16.01 -5.19 -2.50
C GLU A 97 -15.83 -4.42 -3.82
N SER A 98 -15.69 -5.13 -4.95
CA SER A 98 -15.45 -4.55 -6.29
C SER A 98 -14.24 -3.60 -6.35
N ILE A 99 -13.14 -3.98 -5.69
CA ILE A 99 -11.91 -3.18 -5.61
C ILE A 99 -10.92 -3.65 -6.69
N PRO A 100 -10.61 -2.83 -7.71
CA PRO A 100 -9.74 -3.23 -8.81
C PRO A 100 -8.26 -3.33 -8.45
N HIS A 101 -7.77 -2.53 -7.48
CA HIS A 101 -6.36 -2.44 -7.14
C HIS A 101 -6.07 -2.85 -5.68
N SER A 102 -5.05 -3.68 -5.48
CA SER A 102 -4.57 -4.05 -4.16
C SER A 102 -3.06 -3.93 -4.03
N ILE A 103 -2.62 -3.34 -2.92
CA ILE A 103 -1.23 -3.29 -2.50
C ILE A 103 -1.06 -4.17 -1.26
N LEU A 104 -0.14 -5.13 -1.33
CA LEU A 104 0.22 -6.01 -0.23
C LEU A 104 1.59 -5.61 0.34
N VAL A 105 1.60 -5.16 1.59
CA VAL A 105 2.82 -4.80 2.31
C VAL A 105 3.28 -5.99 3.15
N VAL A 106 4.30 -6.72 2.68
CA VAL A 106 4.76 -7.99 3.27
C VAL A 106 6.07 -7.82 4.04
N GLN A 107 6.24 -8.57 5.13
CA GLN A 107 7.45 -8.48 5.96
C GLN A 107 8.66 -9.15 5.28
N THR A 108 8.50 -10.38 4.78
CA THR A 108 9.58 -11.17 4.16
C THR A 108 9.31 -11.47 2.69
N GLY A 109 8.04 -11.71 2.32
CA GLY A 109 7.67 -11.97 0.94
C GLY A 109 6.55 -12.99 0.75
N LEU A 110 6.42 -13.45 -0.49
CA LEU A 110 5.44 -14.45 -0.93
C LEU A 110 6.10 -15.82 -1.10
N THR A 111 5.33 -16.90 -0.97
CA THR A 111 5.75 -18.20 -1.50
C THR A 111 5.75 -18.17 -3.03
N PRO A 112 6.57 -19.01 -3.71
CA PRO A 112 6.57 -19.07 -5.18
C PRO A 112 5.18 -19.28 -5.78
N ALA A 113 4.42 -20.23 -5.23
CA ALA A 113 3.05 -20.49 -5.66
C ALA A 113 2.10 -19.31 -5.45
N ALA A 114 2.28 -18.51 -4.40
CA ALA A 114 1.49 -17.29 -4.19
C ALA A 114 1.83 -16.20 -5.22
N ARG A 115 3.11 -16.08 -5.59
CA ARG A 115 3.55 -15.16 -6.65
C ARG A 115 3.00 -15.57 -8.03
N ASP A 116 3.02 -16.87 -8.34
CA ASP A 116 2.45 -17.38 -9.59
C ASP A 116 0.95 -17.12 -9.66
N LEU A 117 0.22 -17.32 -8.55
CA LEU A 117 -1.20 -16.98 -8.47
C LEU A 117 -1.45 -15.49 -8.70
N ILE A 118 -0.66 -14.60 -8.10
CA ILE A 118 -0.78 -13.15 -8.33
C ILE A 118 -0.62 -12.82 -9.82
N ASN A 119 0.38 -13.39 -10.49
CA ASN A 119 0.60 -13.18 -11.92
C ASN A 119 -0.59 -13.68 -12.77
N GLU A 120 -1.22 -14.79 -12.37
CA GLU A 120 -2.43 -15.29 -13.03
C GLU A 120 -3.62 -14.34 -12.85
N LEU A 121 -3.82 -13.84 -11.62
CA LEU A 121 -4.90 -12.92 -11.28
C LEU A 121 -4.76 -11.55 -11.95
N GLN A 122 -3.52 -11.09 -12.15
CA GLN A 122 -3.22 -9.85 -12.88
C GLN A 122 -3.77 -9.86 -14.31
N ASN A 123 -3.88 -11.03 -14.94
CA ASN A 123 -4.44 -11.16 -16.28
C ASN A 123 -6.00 -11.09 -16.32
N LYS A 124 -6.67 -11.07 -15.16
CA LYS A 124 -8.13 -11.11 -15.02
C LYS A 124 -8.74 -9.79 -14.54
N SER A 125 -8.13 -8.67 -14.90
CA SER A 125 -8.59 -7.29 -14.60
C SER A 125 -8.39 -6.79 -13.17
N PHE A 126 -7.71 -7.54 -12.30
CA PHE A 126 -7.33 -7.06 -10.97
C PHE A 126 -5.84 -6.75 -10.91
N SER A 127 -5.44 -5.66 -10.27
CA SER A 127 -4.03 -5.32 -10.09
C SER A 127 -3.59 -5.66 -8.68
N PHE A 128 -2.56 -6.49 -8.56
CA PHE A 128 -1.88 -6.76 -7.30
C PHE A 128 -0.48 -6.18 -7.36
N GLN A 129 -0.09 -5.40 -6.35
CA GLN A 129 1.27 -4.92 -6.16
C GLN A 129 1.78 -5.40 -4.80
N VAL A 130 3.05 -5.74 -4.72
CA VAL A 130 3.65 -6.31 -3.51
C VAL A 130 4.87 -5.48 -3.17
N PHE A 131 4.92 -4.97 -1.95
CA PHE A 131 6.05 -4.21 -1.41
C PHE A 131 6.58 -4.87 -0.15
N LEU A 132 7.89 -4.86 0.04
CA LEU A 132 8.49 -5.24 1.31
C LEU A 132 8.37 -4.07 2.29
N GLU A 133 8.10 -4.37 3.55
CA GLU A 133 8.11 -3.38 4.64
C GLU A 133 9.43 -2.58 4.65
N SER A 134 10.55 -3.24 4.37
CA SER A 134 11.88 -2.61 4.31
C SER A 134 12.01 -1.57 3.20
N GLU A 135 11.30 -1.72 2.09
CA GLU A 135 11.33 -0.79 0.94
C GLU A 135 10.53 0.48 1.23
N LEU A 136 9.53 0.39 2.12
CA LEU A 136 8.62 1.49 2.45
C LEU A 136 9.02 2.28 3.70
N LEU A 137 10.10 1.90 4.37
CA LEU A 137 10.65 2.65 5.53
C LEU A 137 11.08 4.07 5.16
N ILE A 138 11.55 4.25 3.92
CA ILE A 138 12.06 5.51 3.39
C ILE A 138 11.33 5.78 2.08
N ASN A 139 10.70 6.94 1.97
CA ASN A 139 10.14 7.38 0.70
C ASN A 139 11.27 7.85 -0.23
N ILE A 140 11.60 7.04 -1.24
CA ILE A 140 12.69 7.33 -2.17
C ILE A 140 12.42 8.54 -3.07
N THR A 141 11.15 8.94 -3.26
CA THR A 141 10.81 10.10 -4.09
C THR A 141 11.19 11.43 -3.44
N GLU A 142 11.36 11.46 -2.12
CA GLU A 142 11.82 12.63 -1.36
C GLU A 142 13.34 12.79 -1.40
N HIS A 143 14.07 11.83 -1.96
CA HIS A 143 15.53 11.90 -2.01
C HIS A 143 16.00 12.96 -3.02
N ASN A 144 16.97 13.80 -2.65
CA ASN A 144 17.46 14.93 -3.47
C ASN A 144 17.94 14.55 -4.88
N LEU A 145 18.37 13.30 -5.10
CA LEU A 145 18.82 12.81 -6.41
C LEU A 145 17.69 12.27 -7.29
N VAL A 146 16.46 12.18 -6.78
CA VAL A 146 15.31 11.67 -7.51
C VAL A 146 14.52 12.88 -8.02
N PRO A 147 14.50 13.14 -9.35
CA PRO A 147 13.69 14.21 -9.89
C PRO A 147 12.20 13.88 -9.76
N LYS A 148 11.35 14.90 -9.89
CA LYS A 148 9.91 14.70 -9.91
C LYS A 148 9.50 13.97 -11.20
N HIS A 149 8.88 12.81 -11.04
CA HIS A 149 8.32 12.03 -12.15
C HIS A 149 6.81 12.33 -12.25
N VAL A 150 6.32 12.58 -13.46
CA VAL A 150 4.89 12.83 -13.73
C VAL A 150 4.44 11.86 -14.81
N ILE A 151 3.31 11.18 -14.58
CA ILE A 151 2.71 10.28 -15.56
C ILE A 151 2.00 11.14 -16.61
N LEU A 152 2.34 10.94 -17.88
CA LEU A 152 1.67 11.62 -18.99
C LEU A 152 0.34 10.95 -19.29
N THR A 153 -0.66 11.77 -19.56
CA THR A 153 -1.94 11.32 -20.14
C THR A 153 -1.74 10.78 -21.57
N GLN A 154 -2.74 10.07 -22.10
CA GLN A 154 -2.67 9.58 -23.48
C GLN A 154 -2.57 10.72 -24.49
N GLU A 155 -3.25 11.84 -24.23
CA GLU A 155 -3.24 13.03 -25.07
C GLU A 155 -1.87 13.71 -25.07
N GLU A 156 -1.30 13.97 -23.89
CA GLU A 156 0.06 14.55 -23.76
C GLU A 156 1.12 13.64 -24.39
N LYS A 157 0.97 12.32 -24.25
CA LYS A 157 1.86 11.35 -24.89
C LYS A 157 1.78 11.45 -26.41
N GLN A 158 0.59 11.58 -27.00
CA GLN A 158 0.42 11.73 -28.44
C GLN A 158 1.01 13.05 -28.94
N GLU A 159 0.79 14.16 -28.21
CA GLU A 159 1.37 15.45 -28.55
C GLU A 159 2.90 15.41 -28.51
N LEU A 160 3.47 14.78 -27.47
CA LEU A 160 4.92 14.63 -27.33
C LEU A 160 5.54 13.85 -28.49
N LEU A 161 4.87 12.80 -28.97
CA LEU A 161 5.34 11.99 -30.11
C LEU A 161 5.20 12.68 -31.46
N THR A 162 4.32 13.69 -31.55
CA THR A 162 4.08 14.44 -32.79
C THR A 162 5.06 15.61 -32.97
N ARG A 163 5.75 16.01 -31.90
CA ARG A 163 6.83 17.00 -31.91
C ARG A 163 8.17 16.39 -32.34
#